data_AF-A0AAV3KXA9-F1
#
_entry.id   AF-A0AAV3KXA9-F1
#
_cell.length_a   1.000
_cell.length_b   1.000
_cell.length_c   1.000
_cell.angle_alpha   90.00
_cell.angle_beta   90.00
_cell.angle_gamma   90.00
#
_symmetry.space_group_name_H-M   'P 1'
#
loop_
_entity.id
_entity.type
_entity.pdbx_description
1 polymer ?
#
loop_
_entity_poly.entity_id
_entity_poly.type
_entity_poly.pdbx_seq_one_letter_code
_entity_poly.pdbx_strand_id
1 'polypeptide(L)'
;QPLTEKGRNYLKEERKLPEWLIDYAEKEGLIAELKPKHERQNFLVGDDRLDHAVAFLWKDPQTGETVGASYQGTIVDFNRFGKRGTYKHIDKNPTPNHGFNLKIGDPKHLKFFESSIDLLSYAALNREKLQDAWLVSMDGLKHHVISHYVEESISELRRKQTFPQSIEICVDNDRAGHIFYEKEQMKGIVDPFTNKKIRCERGIPNDWQVPKEYKATYEAVAKEMSVEPEAIMAIHKTETNLQLTNQLVSAHDVQSTFGKMLAKGEPVETIDLKEACTTVAKELKVCERADGTYNFDRFYSRKANIKDVNAGILLSYKAEQYYKGYKKHEHEFVPEVKKDWNDQLKHEIQQQEIRKQKRAMLFQQGRQQERE
;
A
#
# COMPACT_ATOMS: atom_id res chain seq x y z
N GLN A 1 -19.03 21.69 -7.59
CA GLN A 1 -19.98 22.21 -6.57
C GLN A 1 -19.55 21.68 -5.21
N PRO A 2 -20.00 22.24 -4.07
CA PRO A 2 -19.83 21.59 -2.76
C PRO A 2 -20.37 20.16 -2.78
N LEU A 3 -19.98 19.30 -1.82
CA LEU A 3 -20.56 17.96 -1.77
C LEU A 3 -22.07 18.06 -1.53
N THR A 4 -22.82 17.28 -2.29
CA THR A 4 -24.23 17.00 -1.96
C THR A 4 -24.29 15.81 -1.01
N GLU A 5 -25.48 15.48 -0.54
CA GLU A 5 -25.71 14.28 0.26
C GLU A 5 -25.20 13.00 -0.45
N LYS A 6 -25.28 12.92 -1.79
CA LYS A 6 -24.78 11.76 -2.53
C LYS A 6 -23.27 11.58 -2.42
N GLY A 7 -22.50 12.64 -2.70
CA GLY A 7 -21.04 12.60 -2.58
C GLY A 7 -20.59 12.34 -1.14
N ARG A 8 -21.24 12.99 -0.17
CA ARG A 8 -20.95 12.81 1.25
C ARG A 8 -21.28 11.39 1.74
N ASN A 9 -22.46 10.86 1.40
CA ASN A 9 -22.84 9.48 1.74
C ASN A 9 -21.91 8.47 1.07
N TYR A 10 -21.44 8.70 -0.16
CA TYR A 10 -20.45 7.83 -0.77
C TYR A 10 -19.14 7.79 0.04
N LEU A 11 -18.58 8.95 0.40
CA LEU A 11 -17.33 9.00 1.18
C LEU A 11 -17.50 8.37 2.58
N LYS A 12 -18.63 8.62 3.22
CA LYS A 12 -18.91 8.14 4.58
C LYS A 12 -19.33 6.68 4.61
N GLU A 13 -20.30 6.28 3.80
CA GLU A 13 -20.90 4.95 3.88
C GLU A 13 -20.17 3.93 3.01
N GLU A 14 -19.74 4.29 1.80
CA GLU A 14 -19.05 3.36 0.90
C GLU A 14 -17.55 3.34 1.15
N ARG A 15 -16.94 4.49 1.44
CA ARG A 15 -15.48 4.61 1.70
C ARG A 15 -15.11 4.61 3.17
N LYS A 16 -16.10 4.68 4.08
CA LYS A 16 -15.91 4.65 5.54
C LYS A 16 -14.98 5.76 6.06
N LEU A 17 -14.86 6.87 5.33
CA LEU A 17 -14.12 8.03 5.80
C LEU A 17 -14.91 8.71 6.93
N PRO A 18 -14.25 9.10 8.03
CA PRO A 18 -14.93 9.71 9.15
C PRO A 18 -15.36 11.15 8.84
N GLU A 19 -16.48 11.59 9.43
CA GLU A 19 -17.10 12.91 9.17
C GLU A 19 -16.10 14.06 9.29
N TRP A 20 -15.28 14.07 10.35
CA TRP A 20 -14.31 15.14 10.60
C TRP A 20 -13.31 15.33 9.46
N LEU A 21 -12.95 14.24 8.76
CA LEU A 21 -11.99 14.27 7.67
C LEU A 21 -12.65 14.76 6.38
N ILE A 22 -13.91 14.37 6.15
CA ILE A 22 -14.72 14.89 5.05
C ILE A 22 -14.95 16.40 5.24
N ASP A 23 -15.34 16.82 6.44
CA ASP A 23 -15.53 18.22 6.81
C ASP A 23 -14.26 19.04 6.62
N TYR A 24 -13.12 18.52 7.08
CA TYR A 24 -11.83 19.14 6.88
C TYR A 24 -11.52 19.31 5.40
N ALA A 25 -11.64 18.24 4.60
CA ALA A 25 -11.32 18.28 3.18
C ALA A 25 -12.25 19.23 2.39
N GLU A 26 -13.53 19.33 2.73
CA GLU A 26 -14.43 20.31 2.12
C GLU A 26 -14.05 21.75 2.52
N LYS A 27 -13.78 21.98 3.81
CA LYS A 27 -13.41 23.30 4.33
C LYS A 27 -12.13 23.83 3.69
N GLU A 28 -11.13 22.97 3.52
CA GLU A 28 -9.86 23.30 2.86
C GLU A 28 -9.97 23.35 1.33
N GLY A 29 -11.18 23.13 0.76
CA GLY A 29 -11.40 23.15 -0.68
C GLY A 29 -10.61 22.07 -1.42
N LEU A 30 -10.37 20.94 -0.75
CA LEU A 30 -9.65 19.77 -1.27
C LEU A 30 -10.59 18.81 -2.00
N ILE A 31 -11.87 18.79 -1.64
CA ILE A 31 -12.87 17.95 -2.31
C ILE A 31 -14.08 18.76 -2.77
N ALA A 32 -14.66 18.31 -3.87
CA ALA A 32 -15.87 18.85 -4.47
C ALA A 32 -16.69 17.72 -5.12
N GLU A 33 -17.88 18.03 -5.61
CA GLU A 33 -18.69 17.09 -6.39
C GLU A 33 -18.90 17.59 -7.83
N LEU A 34 -18.97 16.64 -8.77
CA LEU A 34 -19.41 16.90 -10.14
C LEU A 34 -20.92 16.91 -10.19
N LYS A 35 -21.45 17.93 -10.88
CA LYS A 35 -22.85 17.93 -11.29
C LYS A 35 -23.17 16.70 -12.15
N PRO A 36 -24.43 16.24 -12.18
CA PRO A 36 -24.85 15.22 -13.12
C PRO A 36 -24.65 15.70 -14.57
N LYS A 37 -24.49 14.76 -15.50
CA LYS A 37 -24.14 15.00 -16.90
C LYS A 37 -24.96 16.11 -17.57
N HIS A 38 -26.27 16.12 -17.34
CA HIS A 38 -27.20 17.07 -17.95
C HIS A 38 -27.05 18.53 -17.44
N GLU A 39 -26.30 18.74 -16.36
CA GLU A 39 -26.04 20.07 -15.79
C GLU A 39 -24.58 20.55 -15.98
N ARG A 40 -23.70 19.74 -16.57
CA ARG A 40 -22.32 20.14 -16.82
C ARG A 40 -22.25 21.08 -18.04
N GLN A 41 -21.25 21.95 -18.07
CA GLN A 41 -20.96 22.84 -19.20
C GLN A 41 -19.58 22.57 -19.85
N ASN A 42 -18.81 21.60 -19.34
CA ASN A 42 -17.41 21.35 -19.70
C ASN A 42 -17.23 20.10 -20.60
N PHE A 43 -16.00 19.79 -21.01
CA PHE A 43 -15.72 18.63 -21.88
C PHE A 43 -16.13 17.25 -21.30
N LEU A 44 -16.47 17.19 -20.01
CA LEU A 44 -16.98 15.98 -19.33
C LEU A 44 -18.50 15.79 -19.47
N VAL A 45 -19.19 16.64 -20.23
CA VAL A 45 -20.65 16.59 -20.48
C VAL A 45 -21.10 15.28 -21.14
N GLY A 46 -20.19 14.50 -21.73
CA GLY A 46 -20.55 13.22 -22.34
C GLY A 46 -20.70 12.04 -21.37
N ASP A 47 -20.09 12.09 -20.19
CA ASP A 47 -19.79 10.90 -19.39
C ASP A 47 -20.67 10.79 -18.14
N ASP A 48 -21.71 9.96 -18.20
CA ASP A 48 -22.62 9.70 -17.08
C ASP A 48 -21.95 8.92 -15.93
N ARG A 49 -20.80 8.27 -16.19
CA ARG A 49 -20.04 7.53 -15.16
C ARG A 49 -19.49 8.45 -14.07
N LEU A 50 -19.44 9.75 -14.34
CA LEU A 50 -18.98 10.78 -13.42
C LEU A 50 -20.12 11.55 -12.74
N ASP A 51 -21.37 11.12 -12.92
CA ASP A 51 -22.52 11.74 -12.25
C ASP A 51 -22.36 11.66 -10.74
N HIS A 52 -22.39 12.82 -10.08
CA HIS A 52 -22.10 12.97 -8.66
C HIS A 52 -20.73 12.43 -8.24
N ALA A 53 -19.76 12.35 -9.16
CA ALA A 53 -18.41 11.95 -8.81
C ALA A 53 -17.79 12.92 -7.81
N VAL A 54 -17.06 12.38 -6.84
CA VAL A 54 -16.23 13.17 -5.95
C VAL A 54 -14.97 13.58 -6.71
N ALA A 55 -14.69 14.89 -6.74
CA ALA A 55 -13.47 15.47 -7.26
C ALA A 55 -12.50 15.72 -6.12
N PHE A 56 -11.32 15.12 -6.20
CA PHE A 56 -10.17 15.38 -5.35
C PHE A 56 -9.29 16.41 -6.05
N LEU A 57 -9.32 17.65 -5.57
CA LEU A 57 -8.69 18.80 -6.19
C LEU A 57 -7.21 18.84 -5.86
N TRP A 58 -6.38 18.95 -6.89
CA TRP A 58 -4.92 18.99 -6.75
C TRP A 58 -4.52 20.43 -6.48
N LYS A 59 -4.07 20.71 -5.25
CA LYS A 59 -3.58 22.02 -4.85
C LYS A 59 -2.10 22.13 -5.13
N ASP A 60 -1.70 23.16 -5.84
CA ASP A 60 -0.30 23.55 -5.96
C ASP A 60 0.21 23.98 -4.58
N PRO A 61 1.33 23.41 -4.09
CA PRO A 61 1.79 23.68 -2.74
C PRO A 61 2.40 25.05 -2.53
N GLN A 62 2.80 25.73 -3.61
CA GLN A 62 3.37 27.07 -3.55
C GLN A 62 2.28 28.15 -3.64
N THR A 63 1.30 27.96 -4.53
CA THR A 63 0.27 28.98 -4.82
C THR A 63 -1.06 28.71 -4.13
N GLY A 64 -1.37 27.45 -3.77
CA GLY A 64 -2.68 27.03 -3.28
C GLY A 64 -3.76 26.94 -4.36
N GLU A 65 -3.40 27.19 -5.62
CA GLU A 65 -4.33 27.11 -6.74
C GLU A 65 -4.68 25.66 -7.10
N THR A 66 -5.88 25.45 -7.65
CA THR A 66 -6.27 24.14 -8.16
C THR A 66 -5.65 23.93 -9.54
N VAL A 67 -4.74 22.96 -9.66
CA VAL A 67 -3.97 22.67 -10.88
C VAL A 67 -4.36 21.36 -11.58
N GLY A 68 -5.38 20.69 -11.06
CA GLY A 68 -5.96 19.47 -11.63
C GLY A 68 -6.95 18.84 -10.65
N ALA A 69 -7.52 17.71 -11.06
CA ALA A 69 -8.37 16.91 -10.20
C ALA A 69 -8.37 15.42 -10.58
N SER A 70 -8.56 14.59 -9.55
CA SER A 70 -8.91 13.18 -9.69
C SER A 70 -10.38 12.99 -9.38
N TYR A 71 -11.10 12.29 -10.24
CA TYR A 71 -12.52 12.03 -10.10
C TYR A 71 -12.78 10.57 -9.73
N GLN A 72 -13.58 10.40 -8.69
CA GLN A 72 -14.06 9.12 -8.21
C GLN A 72 -15.57 9.05 -8.40
N GLY A 73 -16.01 8.19 -9.32
CA GLY A 73 -17.43 7.91 -9.53
C GLY A 73 -18.06 7.33 -8.26
N THR A 74 -19.30 7.73 -8.00
CA THR A 74 -20.07 7.33 -6.82
C THR A 74 -21.07 6.19 -7.10
N ILE A 75 -21.28 5.86 -8.37
CA ILE A 75 -22.08 4.71 -8.80
C ILE A 75 -21.24 3.44 -8.67
N VAL A 76 -21.70 2.51 -7.82
CA VAL A 76 -21.09 1.19 -7.65
C VAL A 76 -21.77 0.18 -8.56
N ASP A 77 -21.05 -0.29 -9.58
CA ASP A 77 -21.50 -1.31 -10.54
C ASP A 77 -20.31 -2.14 -11.03
N PHE A 78 -20.19 -3.36 -10.53
CA PHE A 78 -19.11 -4.29 -10.89
C PHE A 78 -19.27 -4.90 -12.29
N ASN A 79 -20.49 -4.96 -12.83
CA ASN A 79 -20.71 -5.42 -14.20
C ASN A 79 -20.23 -4.36 -15.20
N ARG A 80 -20.48 -3.09 -14.91
CA ARG A 80 -20.11 -1.96 -15.76
C ARG A 80 -18.64 -1.56 -15.61
N PHE A 81 -18.09 -1.59 -14.40
CA PHE A 81 -16.75 -1.06 -14.08
C PHE A 81 -15.72 -2.13 -13.71
N GLY A 82 -16.08 -3.41 -13.83
CA GLY A 82 -15.21 -4.54 -13.51
C GLY A 82 -14.84 -4.59 -12.02
N LYS A 83 -13.66 -5.15 -11.72
CA LYS A 83 -13.19 -5.40 -10.34
C LYS A 83 -13.20 -4.19 -9.42
N ARG A 84 -13.04 -2.97 -9.96
CA ARG A 84 -13.01 -1.72 -9.18
C ARG A 84 -14.40 -1.24 -8.74
N GLY A 85 -15.46 -1.73 -9.39
CA GLY A 85 -16.85 -1.38 -9.10
C GLY A 85 -17.21 0.10 -9.33
N THR A 86 -16.27 0.98 -9.66
CA THR A 86 -16.50 2.42 -9.84
C THR A 86 -15.60 2.95 -10.96
N TYR A 87 -16.02 4.04 -11.59
CA TYR A 87 -15.21 4.71 -12.60
C TYR A 87 -14.22 5.70 -11.95
N LYS A 88 -13.00 5.76 -12.46
CA LYS A 88 -11.98 6.75 -12.08
C LYS A 88 -11.55 7.54 -13.30
N HIS A 89 -11.31 8.82 -13.15
CA HIS A 89 -10.83 9.70 -14.21
C HIS A 89 -9.88 10.74 -13.63
N ILE A 90 -8.87 11.15 -14.39
CA ILE A 90 -8.04 12.32 -14.09
C ILE A 90 -8.41 13.38 -15.11
N ASP A 91 -8.35 14.66 -14.74
CA ASP A 91 -8.47 15.76 -15.69
C ASP A 91 -7.65 15.55 -16.97
N LYS A 92 -8.09 16.16 -18.08
CA LYS A 92 -7.45 15.97 -19.39
C LYS A 92 -6.05 16.58 -19.47
N ASN A 93 -5.87 17.75 -18.85
CA ASN A 93 -4.63 18.53 -18.89
C ASN A 93 -4.28 19.06 -17.47
N PRO A 94 -4.08 18.17 -16.48
CA PRO A 94 -3.64 18.62 -15.17
C PRO A 94 -2.19 19.08 -15.27
N THR A 95 -1.75 19.91 -14.32
CA THR A 95 -0.33 20.24 -14.21
C THR A 95 0.48 18.96 -13.99
N PRO A 96 1.53 18.71 -14.81
CA PRO A 96 2.33 17.50 -14.69
C PRO A 96 2.94 17.34 -13.29
N ASN A 97 3.16 16.09 -12.89
CA ASN A 97 3.79 15.72 -11.62
C ASN A 97 3.07 16.13 -10.33
N HIS A 98 1.88 16.72 -10.44
CA HIS A 98 1.02 17.03 -9.31
C HIS A 98 0.06 15.89 -9.01
N GLY A 99 -0.53 15.95 -7.82
CA GLY A 99 -1.59 15.03 -7.41
C GLY A 99 -2.37 15.59 -6.23
N PHE A 100 -3.44 14.89 -5.87
CA PHE A 100 -4.18 15.22 -4.66
C PHE A 100 -3.26 15.13 -3.44
N ASN A 101 -3.19 16.18 -2.63
CA ASN A 101 -2.25 16.19 -1.52
C ASN A 101 -2.82 16.94 -0.30
N LEU A 102 -2.30 16.59 0.87
CA LEU A 102 -2.68 17.13 2.16
C LEU A 102 -1.40 17.31 2.98
N LYS A 103 -1.06 18.55 3.32
CA LYS A 103 0.10 18.91 4.13
C LYS A 103 -0.36 19.46 5.48
N ILE A 104 0.16 18.91 6.57
CA ILE A 104 -0.10 19.38 7.94
C ILE A 104 1.24 19.73 8.57
N GLY A 105 1.45 21.01 8.87
CA GLY A 105 2.72 21.49 9.43
C GLY A 105 3.86 21.47 8.42
N ASP A 106 5.08 21.20 8.90
CA ASP A 106 6.28 21.12 8.05
C ASP A 106 6.32 19.79 7.28
N PRO A 107 6.87 19.72 6.06
CA PRO A 107 6.92 18.47 5.29
C PRO A 107 8.07 17.54 5.74
N LYS A 108 8.09 17.14 7.02
CA LYS A 108 9.13 16.27 7.59
C LYS A 108 8.91 14.80 7.24
N HIS A 109 7.66 14.39 7.08
CA HIS A 109 7.29 13.00 6.77
C HIS A 109 6.47 12.96 5.47
N LEU A 110 7.10 12.57 4.36
CA LEU A 110 6.40 12.44 3.08
C LEU A 110 5.82 11.03 2.94
N LYS A 111 4.57 10.93 2.49
CA LYS A 111 3.89 9.65 2.26
C LYS A 111 3.19 9.67 0.91
N PHE A 112 3.54 8.72 0.05
CA PHE A 112 3.08 8.66 -1.34
C PHE A 112 2.12 7.49 -1.57
N PHE A 113 0.87 7.78 -1.94
CA PHE A 113 -0.21 6.82 -2.08
C PHE A 113 -0.59 6.60 -3.55
N GLU A 114 -1.11 5.42 -3.89
CA GLU A 114 -1.60 5.16 -5.26
C GLU A 114 -2.86 5.95 -5.62
N SER A 115 -3.68 6.33 -4.62
CA SER A 115 -4.92 7.05 -4.85
C SER A 115 -5.30 8.01 -3.73
N SER A 116 -6.17 8.97 -4.05
CA SER A 116 -6.68 9.96 -3.09
C SER A 116 -7.49 9.33 -1.95
N ILE A 117 -8.19 8.22 -2.23
CA ILE A 117 -8.97 7.50 -1.22
C ILE A 117 -8.05 6.76 -0.25
N ASP A 118 -6.94 6.17 -0.72
CA ASP A 118 -5.96 5.51 0.16
C ASP A 118 -5.27 6.51 1.06
N LEU A 119 -4.91 7.68 0.51
CA LEU A 119 -4.37 8.79 1.27
C LEU A 119 -5.30 9.20 2.43
N LEU A 120 -6.58 9.44 2.14
CA LEU A 120 -7.54 9.82 3.17
C LEU A 120 -7.82 8.67 4.14
N SER A 121 -7.77 7.42 3.68
CA SER A 121 -7.96 6.25 4.54
C SER A 121 -6.81 6.08 5.52
N TYR A 122 -5.58 6.31 5.07
CA TYR A 122 -4.41 6.39 5.94
C TYR A 122 -4.54 7.51 6.98
N ALA A 123 -4.98 8.70 6.54
CA ALA A 123 -5.20 9.84 7.43
C ALA A 123 -6.26 9.56 8.50
N ALA A 124 -7.32 8.84 8.14
CA ALA A 124 -8.35 8.40 9.09
C ALA A 124 -7.80 7.42 10.15
N LEU A 125 -6.95 6.47 9.72
CA LEU A 125 -6.36 5.45 10.59
C LEU A 125 -5.22 5.97 11.49
N ASN A 126 -4.54 7.06 11.10
CA ASN A 126 -3.30 7.52 11.74
C ASN A 126 -3.38 9.01 12.13
N ARG A 127 -4.55 9.47 12.57
CA ARG A 127 -4.82 10.90 12.85
C ARG A 127 -3.77 11.54 13.75
N GLU A 128 -3.30 10.81 14.76
CA GLU A 128 -2.30 11.25 15.73
C GLU A 128 -0.87 11.35 15.17
N LYS A 129 -0.61 10.79 13.98
CA LYS A 129 0.71 10.78 13.32
C LYS A 129 0.78 11.73 12.12
N LEU A 130 -0.23 12.59 11.95
CA LEU A 130 -0.28 13.51 10.80
C LEU A 130 0.47 14.82 11.01
N GLN A 131 0.93 15.11 12.22
CA GLN A 131 1.72 16.32 12.46
C GLN A 131 3.04 16.26 11.69
N ASP A 132 3.34 17.34 10.98
CA ASP A 132 4.51 17.48 10.10
C ASP A 132 4.58 16.42 8.98
N ALA A 133 3.40 16.00 8.50
CA ALA A 133 3.27 15.05 7.40
C ALA A 133 2.77 15.73 6.12
N TRP A 134 3.30 15.26 4.99
CA TRP A 134 2.77 15.58 3.67
C TRP A 134 2.35 14.30 2.97
N LEU A 135 1.04 14.13 2.84
CA LEU A 135 0.45 13.02 2.14
C LEU A 135 0.19 13.42 0.69
N VAL A 136 0.59 12.58 -0.26
CA VAL A 136 0.48 12.84 -1.70
C VAL A 136 -0.06 11.62 -2.43
N SER A 137 -1.14 11.80 -3.20
CA SER A 137 -1.64 10.82 -4.16
C SER A 137 -0.86 10.95 -5.46
N MET A 138 -0.31 9.83 -5.95
CA MET A 138 0.33 9.77 -7.26
C MET A 138 -0.69 9.49 -8.39
N ASP A 139 -1.93 9.12 -8.03
CA ASP A 139 -2.98 8.70 -8.95
C ASP A 139 -2.48 7.65 -9.96
N GLY A 140 -1.91 6.59 -9.40
CA GLY A 140 -1.15 5.53 -10.08
C GLY A 140 0.34 5.51 -9.72
N LEU A 141 1.03 4.45 -10.14
CA LEU A 141 2.45 4.22 -9.83
C LEU A 141 3.39 5.17 -10.61
N LYS A 142 3.52 6.42 -10.17
CA LYS A 142 4.22 7.51 -10.89
C LYS A 142 5.40 8.11 -10.11
N HIS A 143 6.62 7.72 -10.49
CA HIS A 143 7.87 8.22 -9.89
C HIS A 143 8.02 9.75 -9.96
N HIS A 144 7.60 10.38 -11.06
CA HIS A 144 7.79 11.82 -11.26
C HIS A 144 7.01 12.67 -10.25
N VAL A 145 5.89 12.15 -9.70
CA VAL A 145 5.17 12.81 -8.60
C VAL A 145 6.00 12.75 -7.32
N ILE A 146 6.63 11.60 -7.01
CA ILE A 146 7.53 11.47 -5.87
C ILE A 146 8.66 12.48 -5.95
N SER A 147 9.39 12.51 -7.07
CA SER A 147 10.52 13.43 -7.25
C SER A 147 10.10 14.89 -7.08
N HIS A 148 8.98 15.29 -7.68
CA HIS A 148 8.48 16.65 -7.59
C HIS A 148 8.20 17.07 -6.13
N TYR A 149 7.40 16.31 -5.39
CA TYR A 149 7.07 16.68 -4.00
C TYR A 149 8.25 16.56 -3.03
N VAL A 150 9.21 15.67 -3.32
CA VAL A 150 10.48 15.63 -2.58
C VAL A 150 11.27 16.92 -2.82
N GLU A 151 11.40 17.37 -4.07
CA GLU A 151 12.07 18.64 -4.39
C GLU A 151 11.36 19.84 -3.73
N GLU A 152 10.03 19.89 -3.76
CA GLU A 152 9.24 20.91 -3.05
C GLU A 152 9.51 20.89 -1.55
N SER A 153 9.52 19.72 -0.92
CA SER A 153 9.80 19.59 0.51
C SER A 153 11.22 20.06 0.88
N ILE A 154 12.21 19.74 0.06
CA ILE A 154 13.60 20.19 0.24
C ILE A 154 13.68 21.71 0.09
N SER A 155 12.97 22.29 -0.88
CA SER A 155 12.91 23.73 -1.09
C SER A 155 12.34 24.45 0.14
N GLU A 156 11.24 23.94 0.69
CA GLU A 156 10.59 24.49 1.88
C GLU A 156 11.46 24.34 3.15
N LEU A 157 12.07 23.17 3.34
CA LEU A 157 12.92 22.87 4.49
C LEU A 157 14.32 23.48 4.38
N ARG A 158 14.74 23.97 3.21
CA ARG A 158 16.06 24.61 3.01
C ARG A 158 16.29 25.76 3.98
N ARG A 159 15.26 26.55 4.30
CA ARG A 159 15.35 27.64 5.28
C ARG A 159 15.73 27.16 6.68
N LYS A 160 15.42 25.91 7.00
CA LYS A 160 15.72 25.24 8.27
C LYS A 160 16.99 24.37 8.19
N GLN A 161 17.62 24.29 7.01
CA GLN A 161 18.76 23.40 6.72
C GLN A 161 18.48 21.93 7.09
N THR A 162 17.23 21.50 6.90
CA THR A 162 16.80 20.13 7.19
C THR A 162 16.38 19.41 5.92
N PHE A 163 16.56 18.09 5.90
CA PHE A 163 16.01 17.18 4.90
C PHE A 163 14.76 16.49 5.49
N PRO A 164 13.80 16.01 4.67
CA PRO A 164 12.73 15.17 5.16
C PRO A 164 13.25 14.00 6.01
N GLN A 165 12.60 13.77 7.16
CA GLN A 165 13.01 12.73 8.09
C GLN A 165 12.60 11.33 7.62
N SER A 166 11.45 11.21 6.95
CA SER A 166 11.01 9.98 6.32
C SER A 166 10.33 10.24 4.97
N ILE A 167 10.49 9.28 4.07
CA ILE A 167 9.87 9.26 2.74
C ILE A 167 9.31 7.87 2.51
N GLU A 168 8.00 7.70 2.62
CA GLU A 168 7.34 6.40 2.61
C GLU A 168 6.53 6.18 1.32
N ILE A 169 6.68 5.00 0.74
CA ILE A 169 5.88 4.57 -0.42
C ILE A 169 4.73 3.69 0.06
N CYS A 170 3.52 4.22 -0.05
CA CYS A 170 2.28 3.69 0.50
C CYS A 170 1.39 3.10 -0.60
N VAL A 171 1.98 2.21 -1.39
CA VAL A 171 1.33 1.54 -2.52
C VAL A 171 0.50 0.33 -2.08
N ASP A 172 -0.36 -0.16 -2.98
CA ASP A 172 -1.17 -1.34 -2.77
C ASP A 172 -0.28 -2.56 -2.44
N ASN A 173 -0.75 -3.42 -1.53
CA ASN A 173 -0.12 -4.70 -1.21
C ASN A 173 -0.43 -5.76 -2.29
N ASP A 174 -0.01 -5.47 -3.51
CA ASP A 174 -0.06 -6.37 -4.65
C ASP A 174 1.25 -6.41 -5.43
N ARG A 175 1.28 -7.25 -6.46
CA ARG A 175 2.47 -7.40 -7.30
C ARG A 175 2.95 -6.08 -7.92
N ALA A 176 2.05 -5.21 -8.36
CA ALA A 176 2.43 -3.97 -9.04
C ALA A 176 3.00 -2.95 -8.04
N GLY A 177 2.35 -2.80 -6.88
CA GLY A 177 2.81 -1.93 -5.81
C GLY A 177 4.19 -2.35 -5.28
N HIS A 178 4.38 -3.63 -4.97
CA HIS A 178 5.68 -4.14 -4.53
C HIS A 178 6.81 -3.94 -5.54
N ILE A 179 6.56 -4.17 -6.83
CA ILE A 179 7.54 -3.91 -7.90
C ILE A 179 7.87 -2.42 -8.02
N PHE A 180 6.87 -1.55 -7.84
CA PHE A 180 7.11 -0.10 -7.87
C PHE A 180 7.93 0.34 -6.65
N TYR A 181 7.58 -0.08 -5.45
CA TYR A 181 8.35 0.21 -4.24
C TYR A 181 9.81 -0.25 -4.37
N GLU A 182 10.03 -1.43 -4.95
CA GLU A 182 11.37 -1.95 -5.22
C GLU A 182 12.19 -1.01 -6.12
N LYS A 183 11.58 -0.50 -7.20
CA LYS A 183 12.22 0.48 -8.09
C LYS A 183 12.54 1.78 -7.37
N GLU A 184 11.65 2.28 -6.52
CA GLU A 184 11.86 3.51 -5.77
C GLU A 184 12.96 3.36 -4.70
N GLN A 185 13.00 2.21 -4.02
CA GLN A 185 14.09 1.81 -3.12
C GLN A 185 15.46 1.82 -3.82
N MET A 186 15.54 1.27 -5.04
CA MET A 186 16.77 1.23 -5.81
C MET A 186 17.19 2.60 -6.35
N LYS A 187 16.26 3.42 -6.81
CA LYS A 187 16.55 4.80 -7.23
C LYS A 187 17.08 5.62 -6.06
N GLY A 188 16.40 5.55 -4.91
CA GLY A 188 16.66 6.36 -3.74
C GLY A 188 16.62 7.87 -4.04
N ILE A 189 16.88 8.66 -3.01
CA ILE A 189 16.87 10.12 -3.07
C ILE A 189 18.18 10.62 -2.48
N VAL A 190 18.84 11.57 -3.14
CA VAL A 190 20.08 12.16 -2.62
C VAL A 190 19.72 13.34 -1.74
N ASP A 191 20.11 13.28 -0.46
CA ASP A 191 20.05 14.44 0.43
C ASP A 191 21.06 15.48 -0.05
N PRO A 192 20.63 16.67 -0.51
CA PRO A 192 21.52 17.68 -1.07
C PRO A 192 22.43 18.33 -0.02
N PHE A 193 22.14 18.19 1.27
CA PHE A 193 22.94 18.75 2.36
C PHE A 193 24.05 17.81 2.81
N THR A 194 23.81 16.49 2.77
CA THR A 194 24.78 15.48 3.22
C THR A 194 25.39 14.65 2.09
N ASN A 195 24.86 14.79 0.87
CA ASN A 195 25.18 13.98 -0.31
C ASN A 195 24.99 12.46 -0.09
N LYS A 196 24.20 12.07 0.91
CA LYS A 196 23.88 10.67 1.19
C LYS A 196 22.66 10.24 0.41
N LYS A 197 22.71 9.02 -0.14
CA LYS A 197 21.54 8.37 -0.73
C LYS A 197 20.64 7.82 0.38
N ILE A 198 19.47 8.44 0.52
CA ILE A 198 18.38 8.00 1.38
C ILE A 198 17.48 7.05 0.59
N ARG A 199 17.07 5.96 1.23
CA ARG A 199 16.15 4.99 0.65
C ARG A 199 14.73 5.29 1.12
N CYS A 200 13.75 5.13 0.24
CA CYS A 200 12.36 5.29 0.64
C CYS A 200 11.96 4.13 1.57
N GLU A 201 11.22 4.48 2.61
CA GLU A 201 10.65 3.58 3.59
C GLU A 201 9.38 2.89 3.06
N ARG A 202 9.01 1.81 3.73
CA ARG A 202 7.89 0.95 3.35
C ARG A 202 6.60 1.42 4.04
N GLY A 203 5.62 1.86 3.26
CA GLY A 203 4.29 2.25 3.75
C GLY A 203 3.15 1.35 3.25
N ILE A 204 3.46 0.11 2.84
CA ILE A 204 2.48 -0.83 2.25
C ILE A 204 1.52 -1.35 3.34
N PRO A 205 0.19 -1.27 3.15
CA PRO A 205 -0.77 -1.72 4.16
C PRO A 205 -0.69 -3.24 4.33
N ASN A 206 -0.73 -3.69 5.58
CA ASN A 206 -0.78 -5.11 5.95
C ASN A 206 0.34 -5.98 5.36
N ASP A 207 1.50 -5.39 5.09
CA ASP A 207 2.58 -6.12 4.41
C ASP A 207 3.08 -7.34 5.20
N TRP A 208 2.97 -7.30 6.52
CA TRP A 208 3.42 -8.38 7.40
C TRP A 208 2.36 -9.47 7.63
N GLN A 209 1.13 -9.26 7.18
CA GLN A 209 0.06 -10.25 7.35
C GLN A 209 0.25 -11.44 6.41
N VAL A 210 -0.17 -12.61 6.88
CA VAL A 210 0.01 -13.89 6.20
C VAL A 210 -1.34 -14.61 6.16
N PRO A 211 -1.76 -15.18 5.02
CA PRO A 211 -2.99 -15.96 4.96
C PRO A 211 -2.97 -17.11 5.97
N LYS A 212 -4.01 -17.21 6.80
CA LYS A 212 -4.12 -18.17 7.89
C LYS A 212 -4.08 -19.63 7.40
N GLU A 213 -4.57 -19.88 6.20
CA GLU A 213 -4.56 -21.19 5.57
C GLU A 213 -3.15 -21.74 5.29
N TYR A 214 -2.13 -20.86 5.18
CA TYR A 214 -0.76 -21.30 4.92
C TYR A 214 -0.03 -21.79 6.18
N LYS A 215 -0.54 -21.41 7.36
CA LYS A 215 0.11 -21.65 8.66
C LYS A 215 0.48 -23.12 8.85
N ALA A 216 -0.49 -24.02 8.69
CA ALA A 216 -0.29 -25.44 8.92
C ALA A 216 0.79 -26.04 7.98
N THR A 217 0.83 -25.58 6.73
CA THR A 217 1.83 -26.02 5.75
C THR A 217 3.23 -25.53 6.11
N TYR A 218 3.38 -24.25 6.47
CA TYR A 218 4.68 -23.72 6.90
C TYR A 218 5.21 -24.43 8.14
N GLU A 219 4.38 -24.60 9.17
CA GLU A 219 4.78 -25.26 10.42
C GLU A 219 5.14 -26.74 10.21
N ALA A 220 4.37 -27.46 9.39
CA ALA A 220 4.63 -28.87 9.09
C ALA A 220 5.95 -29.05 8.33
N VAL A 221 6.17 -28.29 7.26
CA VAL A 221 7.41 -28.38 6.45
C VAL A 221 8.62 -27.92 7.27
N ALA A 222 8.50 -26.83 8.01
CA ALA A 222 9.57 -26.32 8.87
C ALA A 222 10.02 -27.36 9.89
N LYS A 223 9.05 -28.04 10.54
CA LYS A 223 9.33 -29.12 11.49
C LYS A 223 10.01 -30.32 10.82
N GLU A 224 9.50 -30.77 9.67
CA GLU A 224 10.06 -31.91 8.92
C GLU A 224 11.50 -31.66 8.48
N MET A 225 11.78 -30.44 7.99
CA MET A 225 13.08 -30.05 7.44
C MET A 225 14.03 -29.47 8.49
N SER A 226 13.60 -29.33 9.75
CA SER A 226 14.35 -28.70 10.84
C SER A 226 14.87 -27.30 10.46
N VAL A 227 13.97 -26.45 9.96
CA VAL A 227 14.18 -25.02 9.69
C VAL A 227 13.09 -24.19 10.38
N GLU A 228 13.23 -22.87 10.38
CA GLU A 228 12.22 -21.98 10.96
C GLU A 228 11.11 -21.64 9.94
N PRO A 229 9.83 -21.67 10.34
CA PRO A 229 8.72 -21.35 9.43
C PRO A 229 8.81 -19.90 8.93
N GLU A 230 9.28 -18.97 9.75
CA GLU A 230 9.47 -17.56 9.39
C GLU A 230 10.45 -17.38 8.23
N ALA A 231 11.46 -18.25 8.11
CA ALA A 231 12.41 -18.19 7.00
C ALA A 231 11.75 -18.63 5.68
N ILE A 232 10.92 -19.69 5.70
CA ILE A 232 10.14 -20.12 4.54
C ILE A 232 9.15 -19.02 4.13
N MET A 233 8.43 -18.46 5.11
CA MET A 233 7.49 -17.37 4.91
C MET A 233 8.16 -16.14 4.29
N ALA A 234 9.35 -15.78 4.77
CA ALA A 234 10.10 -14.64 4.26
C ALA A 234 10.49 -14.81 2.79
N ILE A 235 10.90 -16.02 2.37
CA ILE A 235 11.20 -16.33 0.97
C ILE A 235 9.92 -16.27 0.12
N HIS A 236 8.82 -16.90 0.56
CA HIS A 236 7.55 -16.85 -0.17
C HIS A 236 7.03 -15.42 -0.33
N LYS A 237 7.11 -14.61 0.75
CA LYS A 237 6.76 -13.18 0.72
C LYS A 237 7.65 -12.40 -0.24
N THR A 238 8.96 -12.70 -0.28
CA THR A 238 9.94 -12.03 -1.13
C THR A 238 9.71 -12.32 -2.61
N GLU A 239 9.44 -13.58 -2.94
CA GLU A 239 9.38 -14.03 -4.33
C GLU A 239 8.03 -13.73 -4.98
N THR A 240 6.91 -13.97 -4.30
CA THR A 240 5.58 -13.84 -4.92
C THR A 240 4.58 -13.02 -4.11
N ASN A 241 5.03 -12.32 -3.05
CA ASN A 241 4.13 -11.65 -2.11
C ASN A 241 3.06 -12.61 -1.53
N LEU A 242 3.48 -13.85 -1.22
CA LEU A 242 2.63 -14.93 -0.70
C LEU A 242 1.51 -15.39 -1.67
N GLN A 243 1.58 -15.04 -2.94
CA GLN A 243 0.61 -15.51 -3.93
C GLN A 243 0.87 -16.97 -4.28
N LEU A 244 -0.20 -17.75 -4.44
CA LEU A 244 -0.17 -19.12 -4.94
C LEU A 244 -0.05 -19.20 -6.47
N THR A 245 0.52 -18.18 -7.10
CA THR A 245 0.84 -18.17 -8.51
C THR A 245 2.33 -18.04 -8.73
N ASN A 246 2.82 -18.59 -9.84
CA ASN A 246 4.23 -18.57 -10.20
C ASN A 246 4.75 -17.19 -10.66
N GLN A 247 4.05 -16.09 -10.35
CA GLN A 247 4.42 -14.75 -10.81
C GLN A 247 5.39 -14.08 -9.84
N LEU A 248 6.64 -13.89 -10.28
CA LEU A 248 7.64 -13.19 -9.49
C LEU A 248 7.24 -11.73 -9.23
N VAL A 249 7.40 -11.29 -7.97
CA VAL A 249 7.18 -9.92 -7.47
C VAL A 249 8.53 -9.21 -7.33
N SER A 250 9.14 -8.96 -8.48
CA SER A 250 10.43 -8.30 -8.63
C SER A 250 10.47 -7.55 -9.96
N ALA A 251 11.21 -6.45 -10.03
CA ALA A 251 11.54 -5.77 -11.28
C ALA A 251 12.66 -6.50 -12.06
N HIS A 252 13.35 -7.42 -11.40
CA HIS A 252 14.52 -8.14 -11.91
C HIS A 252 14.26 -9.64 -12.02
N ASP A 253 14.95 -10.27 -12.98
CA ASP A 253 14.86 -11.71 -13.22
C ASP A 253 15.72 -12.49 -12.23
N VAL A 254 15.08 -13.33 -11.41
CA VAL A 254 15.74 -14.22 -10.47
C VAL A 254 15.13 -15.61 -10.59
N GLN A 255 15.99 -16.62 -10.67
CA GLN A 255 15.58 -18.02 -10.63
C GLN A 255 15.10 -18.36 -9.22
N SER A 256 13.81 -18.14 -8.97
CA SER A 256 13.20 -18.29 -7.65
C SER A 256 12.39 -19.60 -7.58
N THR A 257 12.00 -20.02 -6.38
CA THR A 257 11.30 -21.31 -6.19
C THR A 257 9.79 -21.14 -6.27
N PHE A 258 9.26 -20.07 -5.68
CA PHE A 258 7.84 -19.76 -5.70
C PHE A 258 7.42 -19.04 -7.00
N GLY A 259 8.33 -18.30 -7.64
CA GLY A 259 8.00 -17.50 -8.82
C GLY A 259 9.03 -17.54 -9.94
N LYS A 260 8.60 -17.11 -11.13
CA LYS A 260 9.47 -16.81 -12.26
C LYS A 260 9.01 -15.54 -12.96
N MET A 261 9.92 -14.92 -13.69
CA MET A 261 9.56 -13.83 -14.60
C MET A 261 8.87 -14.43 -15.83
N LEU A 262 7.55 -14.25 -15.94
CA LEU A 262 6.77 -14.75 -17.07
C LEU A 262 7.07 -13.96 -18.35
N ALA A 263 7.27 -14.66 -19.45
CA ALA A 263 7.36 -14.05 -20.77
C ALA A 263 6.02 -13.45 -21.21
N LYS A 264 6.05 -12.55 -22.19
CA LYS A 264 4.83 -11.95 -22.74
C LYS A 264 3.92 -13.03 -23.33
N GLY A 265 2.73 -13.18 -22.76
CA GLY A 265 1.73 -14.17 -23.20
C GLY A 265 1.87 -15.55 -22.56
N GLU A 266 2.88 -15.76 -21.70
CA GLU A 266 2.98 -16.98 -20.90
C GLU A 266 1.86 -17.02 -19.85
N PRO A 267 1.14 -18.15 -19.70
CA PRO A 267 0.05 -18.26 -18.75
C PRO A 267 0.56 -18.24 -17.30
N VAL A 268 -0.27 -17.72 -16.41
CA VAL A 268 -0.04 -17.80 -14.98
C VAL A 268 -0.42 -19.20 -14.49
N GLU A 269 0.48 -19.84 -13.76
CA GLU A 269 0.25 -21.19 -13.20
C GLU A 269 0.10 -21.12 -11.69
N THR A 270 -0.64 -22.08 -11.13
CA THR A 270 -0.79 -22.24 -9.68
C THR A 270 0.40 -23.03 -9.14
N ILE A 271 0.89 -22.66 -7.96
CA ILE A 271 1.96 -23.40 -7.27
C ILE A 271 1.39 -24.35 -6.21
N ASP A 272 2.01 -25.52 -6.05
CA ASP A 272 1.79 -26.36 -4.87
C ASP A 272 2.59 -25.78 -3.70
N LEU A 273 1.87 -25.23 -2.72
CA LEU A 273 2.49 -24.57 -1.57
C LEU A 273 3.41 -25.52 -0.79
N LYS A 274 3.01 -26.78 -0.58
CA LYS A 274 3.77 -27.72 0.24
C LYS A 274 5.06 -28.14 -0.49
N GLU A 275 4.98 -28.42 -1.79
CA GLU A 275 6.14 -28.76 -2.60
C GLU A 275 7.14 -27.60 -2.66
N ALA A 276 6.65 -26.39 -2.93
CA ALA A 276 7.50 -25.19 -2.99
C ALA A 276 8.16 -24.89 -1.63
N CYS A 277 7.39 -24.97 -0.53
CA CYS A 277 7.93 -24.82 0.82
C CYS A 277 9.01 -25.86 1.12
N THR A 278 8.80 -27.12 0.72
CA THR A 278 9.75 -28.21 0.95
C THR A 278 11.07 -27.97 0.21
N THR A 279 10.97 -27.49 -1.03
CA THR A 279 12.14 -27.13 -1.85
C THR A 279 12.92 -25.98 -1.23
N VAL A 280 12.23 -24.90 -0.84
CA VAL A 280 12.84 -23.75 -0.16
C VAL A 280 13.47 -24.16 1.17
N ALA A 281 12.82 -25.00 1.95
CA ALA A 281 13.36 -25.47 3.24
C ALA A 281 14.66 -26.27 3.07
N LYS A 282 14.77 -27.13 2.04
CA LYS A 282 16.02 -27.83 1.70
C LYS A 282 17.15 -26.85 1.37
N GLU A 283 16.86 -25.83 0.57
CA GLU A 283 17.83 -24.82 0.19
C GLU A 283 18.24 -23.91 1.36
N LEU A 284 17.29 -23.54 2.22
CA LEU A 284 17.54 -22.79 3.45
C LEU A 284 18.45 -23.56 4.38
N LYS A 285 18.27 -24.88 4.52
CA LYS A 285 19.12 -25.72 5.38
C LYS A 285 20.60 -25.68 4.98
N VAL A 286 20.89 -25.60 3.68
CA VAL A 286 22.26 -25.43 3.17
C VAL A 286 22.85 -24.05 3.49
N CYS A 287 21.98 -23.07 3.75
CA CYS A 287 22.34 -21.68 4.03
C CYS A 287 22.26 -21.31 5.52
N GLU A 288 21.96 -22.26 6.40
CA GLU A 288 21.89 -22.07 7.85
C GLU A 288 23.27 -21.71 8.41
N ARG A 289 23.29 -20.77 9.34
CA ARG A 289 24.47 -20.31 10.09
C ARG A 289 24.54 -21.02 11.43
N ALA A 290 25.72 -20.97 12.07
CA ALA A 290 25.94 -21.61 13.36
C ALA A 290 25.05 -21.05 14.49
N ASP A 291 24.52 -19.84 14.33
CA ASP A 291 23.60 -19.19 15.26
C ASP A 291 22.12 -19.53 15.02
N GLY A 292 21.81 -20.43 14.08
CA GLY A 292 20.44 -20.81 13.71
C GLY A 292 19.74 -19.84 12.77
N THR A 293 20.40 -18.76 12.34
CA THR A 293 19.88 -17.83 11.32
C THR A 293 20.26 -18.28 9.90
N TYR A 294 19.76 -17.59 8.88
CA TYR A 294 19.95 -17.98 7.48
C TYR A 294 20.78 -16.94 6.71
N ASN A 295 21.69 -17.41 5.85
CA ASN A 295 22.42 -16.57 4.92
C ASN A 295 21.64 -16.41 3.61
N PHE A 296 20.82 -15.37 3.51
CA PHE A 296 20.02 -15.08 2.32
C PHE A 296 20.87 -14.70 1.09
N ASP A 297 22.06 -14.13 1.27
CA ASP A 297 22.97 -13.84 0.15
C ASP A 297 23.43 -15.15 -0.49
N ARG A 298 23.76 -16.14 0.34
CA ARG A 298 24.09 -17.48 -0.15
C ARG A 298 22.90 -18.14 -0.84
N PHE A 299 21.68 -17.95 -0.31
CA PHE A 299 20.45 -18.49 -0.88
C PHE A 299 20.19 -17.95 -2.30
N TYR A 300 20.31 -16.62 -2.49
CA TYR A 300 20.03 -15.98 -3.78
C TYR A 300 21.24 -15.90 -4.73
N SER A 301 22.48 -16.03 -4.24
CA SER A 301 23.68 -15.95 -5.11
C SER A 301 23.72 -17.01 -6.20
N ARG A 302 23.14 -18.19 -5.97
CA ARG A 302 23.05 -19.30 -6.94
C ARG A 302 21.82 -19.23 -7.86
N LYS A 303 20.93 -18.26 -7.58
CA LYS A 303 19.62 -18.07 -8.21
C LYS A 303 19.56 -16.82 -9.09
N ALA A 304 20.46 -15.86 -8.88
CA ALA A 304 20.56 -14.71 -9.77
C ALA A 304 21.13 -15.14 -11.13
N ASN A 305 20.50 -14.71 -12.22
CA ASN A 305 21.11 -14.81 -13.53
C ASN A 305 22.40 -13.95 -13.54
N ILE A 306 23.48 -14.44 -14.16
CA ILE A 306 24.81 -13.79 -14.18
C ILE A 306 24.74 -12.33 -14.68
N LYS A 307 23.70 -12.00 -15.45
CA LYS A 307 23.47 -10.67 -16.02
C LYS A 307 22.92 -9.63 -15.03
N ASP A 308 22.50 -10.01 -13.82
CA ASP A 308 21.92 -9.09 -12.84
C ASP A 308 22.27 -9.43 -11.39
N VAL A 309 23.54 -9.23 -11.03
CA VAL A 309 24.04 -9.44 -9.66
C VAL A 309 23.29 -8.59 -8.62
N ASN A 310 22.75 -7.45 -9.03
CA ASN A 310 21.99 -6.55 -8.14
C ASN A 310 20.65 -7.15 -7.73
N ALA A 311 20.03 -7.98 -8.58
CA ALA A 311 18.78 -8.66 -8.30
C ALA A 311 18.88 -9.61 -7.09
N GLY A 312 19.96 -10.41 -7.02
CA GLY A 312 20.19 -11.33 -5.91
C GLY A 312 20.41 -10.60 -4.57
N ILE A 313 21.13 -9.49 -4.59
CA ILE A 313 21.37 -8.64 -3.41
C ILE A 313 20.04 -8.05 -2.91
N LEU A 314 19.19 -7.59 -3.82
CA LEU A 314 17.90 -6.99 -3.50
C LEU A 314 16.93 -8.00 -2.88
N LEU A 315 16.80 -9.20 -3.46
CA LEU A 315 15.95 -10.25 -2.91
C LEU A 315 16.49 -10.77 -1.57
N SER A 316 17.81 -10.90 -1.44
CA SER A 316 18.44 -11.24 -0.17
C SER A 316 18.10 -10.21 0.93
N TYR A 317 18.25 -8.93 0.62
CA TYR A 317 17.85 -7.85 1.53
C TYR A 317 16.35 -7.92 1.88
N LYS A 318 15.46 -8.11 0.90
CA LYS A 318 14.01 -8.25 1.14
C LYS A 318 13.70 -9.44 2.06
N ALA A 319 14.27 -10.60 1.79
CA ALA A 319 14.07 -11.81 2.59
C ALA A 319 14.56 -11.63 4.02
N GLU A 320 15.72 -10.99 4.22
CA GLU A 320 16.23 -10.70 5.55
C GLU A 320 15.32 -9.74 6.33
N GLN A 321 14.79 -8.70 5.68
CA GLN A 321 13.82 -7.78 6.31
C GLN A 321 12.55 -8.52 6.72
N TYR A 322 11.98 -9.35 5.83
CA TYR A 322 10.78 -10.13 6.16
C TYR A 322 11.02 -11.13 7.27
N TYR A 323 12.13 -11.87 7.23
CA TYR A 323 12.49 -12.82 8.26
C TYR A 323 12.64 -12.14 9.63
N LYS A 324 13.35 -11.01 9.71
CA LYS A 324 13.48 -10.22 10.93
C LYS A 324 12.14 -9.72 11.46
N GLY A 325 11.27 -9.20 10.59
CA GLY A 325 9.93 -8.74 10.99
C GLY A 325 9.07 -9.90 11.52
N TYR A 326 9.06 -11.02 10.81
CA TYR A 326 8.34 -12.22 11.24
C TYR A 326 8.82 -12.76 12.59
N LYS A 327 10.14 -12.79 12.83
CA LYS A 327 10.73 -13.19 14.11
C LYS A 327 10.40 -12.26 15.28
N LYS A 328 10.16 -10.98 15.02
CA LYS A 328 9.71 -10.01 16.03
C LYS A 328 8.21 -10.13 16.37
N HIS A 329 7.53 -11.16 15.87
CA HIS A 329 6.08 -11.32 15.93
C HIS A 329 5.30 -10.19 15.25
N GLU A 330 5.90 -9.48 14.29
CA GLU A 330 5.20 -8.44 13.50
C GLU A 330 4.26 -9.06 12.45
N HIS A 331 4.10 -10.39 12.40
CA HIS A 331 3.18 -11.10 11.50
C HIS A 331 1.89 -11.53 12.20
N GLU A 332 0.78 -11.40 11.49
CA GLU A 332 -0.53 -11.90 11.90
C GLU A 332 -1.06 -12.87 10.85
N PHE A 333 -1.52 -14.05 11.28
CA PHE A 333 -2.22 -14.98 10.42
C PHE A 333 -3.69 -14.60 10.31
N VAL A 334 -4.07 -14.05 9.16
CA VAL A 334 -5.41 -13.50 8.93
C VAL A 334 -6.18 -14.31 7.89
N PRO A 335 -7.52 -14.39 7.98
CA PRO A 335 -8.33 -15.05 6.93
C PRO A 335 -8.19 -14.40 5.56
N GLU A 336 -7.96 -13.09 5.53
CA GLU A 336 -7.85 -12.30 4.30
C GLU A 336 -6.91 -11.12 4.55
N VAL A 337 -5.91 -10.95 3.69
CA VAL A 337 -4.98 -9.81 3.75
C VAL A 337 -5.60 -8.65 2.97
N LYS A 338 -5.86 -7.53 3.64
CA LYS A 338 -6.42 -6.35 2.96
C LYS A 338 -5.36 -5.66 2.12
N LYS A 339 -5.72 -5.40 0.86
CA LYS A 339 -4.79 -5.01 -0.19
C LYS A 339 -4.39 -3.54 -0.11
N ASP A 340 -5.35 -2.64 0.14
CA ASP A 340 -5.13 -1.20 0.15
C ASP A 340 -5.54 -0.54 1.49
N TRP A 341 -5.28 0.76 1.62
CA TRP A 341 -5.56 1.48 2.87
C TRP A 341 -7.06 1.68 3.10
N ASN A 342 -7.88 1.73 2.04
CA ASN A 342 -9.34 1.84 2.17
C ASN A 342 -9.97 0.54 2.67
N ASP A 343 -9.53 -0.59 2.15
CA ASP A 343 -9.93 -1.92 2.62
C ASP A 343 -9.51 -2.12 4.08
N GLN A 344 -8.33 -1.65 4.47
CA GLN A 344 -7.89 -1.69 5.87
C GLN A 344 -8.75 -0.81 6.77
N LEU A 345 -9.10 0.41 6.35
CA LEU A 345 -9.99 1.28 7.12
C LEU A 345 -11.37 0.65 7.32
N LYS A 346 -11.95 0.10 6.25
CA LYS A 346 -13.23 -0.61 6.31
C LYS A 346 -13.18 -1.79 7.27
N HIS A 347 -12.10 -2.57 7.21
CA HIS A 347 -11.88 -3.69 8.11
C HIS A 347 -11.82 -3.25 9.57
N GLU A 348 -11.02 -2.22 9.90
CA GLU A 348 -10.88 -1.78 11.29
C GLU A 348 -12.20 -1.22 11.86
N ILE A 349 -12.96 -0.47 11.06
CA ILE A 349 -14.30 0.01 11.47
C ILE A 349 -15.24 -1.17 11.76
N GLN A 350 -15.24 -2.20 10.90
CA GLN A 350 -16.03 -3.40 11.13
C GLN A 350 -15.60 -4.12 12.43
N GLN A 351 -14.29 -4.26 12.67
CA GLN A 351 -13.78 -4.89 13.90
C GLN A 351 -14.16 -4.09 15.16
N GLN A 352 -14.11 -2.76 15.09
CA GLN A 352 -14.54 -1.90 16.21
C GLN A 352 -16.02 -2.09 16.54
N GLU A 353 -16.88 -2.18 15.54
CA GLU A 353 -18.32 -2.42 15.76
C GLU A 353 -18.58 -3.80 16.37
N ILE A 354 -17.89 -4.85 15.87
CA ILE A 354 -17.96 -6.20 16.46
C ILE A 354 -17.50 -6.17 17.93
N ARG A 355 -16.39 -5.49 18.24
CA ARG A 355 -15.89 -5.35 19.62
C ARG A 355 -16.89 -4.63 20.52
N LYS A 356 -17.55 -3.59 20.01
CA LYS A 356 -18.58 -2.83 20.74
C LYS A 356 -19.82 -3.68 21.04
N GLN A 357 -20.30 -4.44 20.06
CA GLN A 357 -21.43 -5.36 20.23
C GLN A 357 -21.13 -6.46 21.24
N LYS A 358 -19.93 -7.07 21.17
CA LYS A 358 -19.48 -8.08 22.16
C LYS A 358 -19.43 -7.49 23.58
N ARG A 359 -18.90 -6.28 23.75
CA ARG A 359 -18.88 -5.59 25.06
C ARG A 359 -20.29 -5.32 25.58
N ALA A 360 -21.21 -4.87 24.72
CA ALA A 360 -22.60 -4.64 25.11
C ALA A 360 -23.31 -5.93 25.55
N MET A 361 -23.08 -7.04 24.83
CA MET A 361 -23.63 -8.35 25.17
C MET A 361 -23.09 -8.87 26.52
N LEU A 362 -21.77 -8.78 26.75
CA LEU A 362 -21.16 -9.19 28.04
C LEU A 362 -21.71 -8.35 29.21
N PHE A 363 -21.91 -7.05 29.00
CA PHE A 363 -22.49 -6.17 30.03
C PHE A 363 -23.96 -6.49 30.33
N GLN A 364 -24.73 -6.95 29.34
CA GLN A 364 -26.11 -7.41 29.57
C GLN A 364 -26.14 -8.74 30.33
N GLN A 365 -25.27 -9.69 29.98
CA GLN A 365 -25.16 -10.99 30.66
C GLN A 365 -24.73 -10.83 32.13
N GLY A 366 -23.75 -9.96 32.43
CA GLY A 366 -23.34 -9.68 33.80
C GLY A 366 -24.47 -9.11 34.66
N ARG A 367 -25.27 -8.18 34.13
CA ARG A 367 -26.45 -7.64 34.84
C ARG A 367 -27.58 -8.64 35.03
N GLN A 368 -27.65 -9.69 34.22
CA GLN A 368 -28.63 -10.75 34.39
C GLN A 368 -28.19 -11.71 35.50
N GLN A 369 -26.90 -12.03 35.57
CA GLN A 369 -26.31 -12.84 36.65
C GLN A 369 -26.29 -12.14 38.01
N GLU A 370 -26.22 -10.81 38.07
CA GLU A 370 -26.35 -10.04 39.33
C GLU A 370 -27.80 -9.91 39.83
N ARG A 371 -28.79 -10.21 38.97
CA ARG A 371 -30.22 -10.16 39.31
C ARG A 371 -30.79 -11.52 39.72
N GLU A 372 -30.08 -12.60 39.39
CA GLU A 372 -30.32 -13.97 39.85
C GLU A 372 -29.58 -14.20 41.17
#